data_AF-A0A1M6S5J1-F1
#
_entry.id   AF-A0A1M6S5J1-F1
#
_cell.length_a   1.000
_cell.length_b   1.000
_cell.length_c   1.000
_cell.angle_alpha   90.00
_cell.angle_beta   90.00
_cell.angle_gamma   90.00
#
_symmetry.space_group_name_H-M   'P 1'
#
loop_
_entity.id
_entity.type
_entity.pdbx_description
1 polymer ?
#
loop_
_entity_poly.entity_id
_entity_poly.type
_entity_poly.pdbx_seq_one_letter_code
_entity_poly.pdbx_strand_id
1 'polypeptide(L)'
;MPKVKSHMKWSWILMVIFMILSIIDVRFGVLGFICMIFPMYQAIRGRGKIHCSHYCPRGSLLGNFLKYISLDYNLPKSIRSKTAKNILLTLMMVVFSISLFKAGFNVKRIGLAVFRFMAVSSIISVIMGIFFKPRSWCQVCPMGHATGLIKQSMDKNTKKAEKITKERKIA
;
A
#
# COMPACT_ATOMS: atom_id res chain seq x y z
N MET A 1 3.14 12.02 18.83
CA MET A 1 2.52 10.78 18.30
C MET A 1 2.93 9.62 19.22
N PRO A 2 1.99 8.85 19.80
CA PRO A 2 2.35 7.71 20.65
C PRO A 2 3.19 6.70 19.85
N LYS A 3 4.25 6.16 20.47
CA LYS A 3 5.15 5.15 19.85
C LYS A 3 4.32 3.91 19.49
N VAL A 4 3.90 3.79 18.23
CA VAL A 4 3.20 2.61 17.74
C VAL A 4 4.22 1.47 17.61
N LYS A 5 4.03 0.39 18.37
CA LYS A 5 4.85 -0.83 18.24
C LYS A 5 4.79 -1.33 16.80
N SER A 6 5.93 -1.57 16.17
CA SER A 6 5.96 -2.09 14.80
C SER A 6 5.69 -3.61 14.82
N HIS A 7 4.57 -4.04 14.26
CA HIS A 7 4.23 -5.47 14.12
C HIS A 7 4.82 -6.09 12.84
N MET A 8 5.73 -5.38 12.18
CA MET A 8 6.39 -5.80 10.93
C MET A 8 7.25 -7.05 11.04
N LYS A 9 7.50 -7.60 12.23
CA LYS A 9 8.15 -8.92 12.36
C LYS A 9 7.21 -10.08 12.04
N TRP A 10 5.90 -9.90 12.24
CA TRP A 10 4.91 -10.98 12.15
C TRP A 10 3.94 -10.81 10.97
N SER A 11 3.78 -9.59 10.44
CA SER A 11 2.83 -9.31 9.36
C SER A 11 3.08 -10.07 8.05
N TRP A 12 4.29 -10.57 7.79
CA TRP A 12 4.57 -11.39 6.59
C TRP A 12 3.81 -12.72 6.59
N ILE A 13 3.53 -13.29 7.77
CA ILE A 13 2.78 -14.54 7.93
C ILE A 13 1.37 -14.37 7.35
N LEU A 14 0.76 -13.20 7.55
CA LEU A 14 -0.55 -12.87 7.00
C LEU A 14 -0.54 -12.92 5.46
N MET A 15 0.52 -12.44 4.80
CA MET A 15 0.63 -12.55 3.33
C MET A 15 0.75 -13.99 2.85
N VAL A 16 1.60 -14.78 3.51
CA VAL A 16 1.84 -16.17 3.10
C VAL A 16 0.58 -17.00 3.29
N ILE A 17 -0.09 -16.85 4.43
CA ILE A 17 -1.39 -17.48 4.71
C ILE A 17 -2.44 -17.05 3.68
N PHE A 18 -2.54 -15.77 3.36
CA PHE A 18 -3.48 -15.27 2.34
C PHE A 18 -3.22 -15.87 0.96
N MET A 19 -1.95 -16.02 0.56
CA MET A 19 -1.58 -16.58 -0.73
C MET A 19 -1.90 -18.08 -0.80
N ILE A 20 -1.63 -18.83 0.27
CA ILE A 20 -1.98 -20.25 0.37
C ILE A 20 -3.51 -20.45 0.36
N LEU A 21 -4.24 -19.67 1.17
CA LEU A 21 -5.71 -19.74 1.22
C LEU A 21 -6.37 -19.43 -0.13
N SER A 22 -5.84 -18.46 -0.89
CA SER A 22 -6.37 -18.13 -2.22
C SER A 22 -6.14 -19.24 -3.25
N ILE A 23 -5.08 -20.04 -3.09
CA ILE A 23 -4.80 -21.19 -3.97
C ILE A 23 -5.77 -22.33 -3.66
N ILE A 24 -6.10 -22.54 -2.38
CA ILE A 24 -7.05 -23.58 -1.95
C ILE A 24 -8.49 -23.23 -2.36
N ASP A 25 -8.90 -21.97 -2.19
CA ASP A 25 -10.25 -21.53 -2.57
C ASP A 25 -10.25 -20.07 -3.08
N VAL A 26 -10.62 -19.89 -4.36
CA VAL A 26 -10.66 -18.57 -5.02
C VAL A 26 -11.60 -17.57 -4.33
N ARG A 27 -12.58 -18.07 -3.58
CA ARG A 27 -13.52 -17.26 -2.79
C ARG A 27 -12.81 -16.41 -1.73
N PHE A 28 -11.71 -16.90 -1.17
CA PHE A 28 -10.92 -16.16 -0.18
C PHE A 28 -10.16 -14.98 -0.79
N GLY A 29 -10.05 -14.87 -2.12
CA GLY A 29 -9.46 -13.71 -2.80
C GLY A 29 -10.16 -12.39 -2.46
N VAL A 30 -11.43 -12.43 -2.05
CA VAL A 30 -12.19 -11.25 -1.58
C VAL A 30 -11.60 -10.64 -0.31
N LEU A 31 -10.91 -11.43 0.54
CA LEU A 31 -10.18 -10.91 1.70
C LEU A 31 -9.08 -9.90 1.29
N GLY A 32 -8.62 -9.92 0.03
CA GLY A 32 -7.72 -8.91 -0.52
C GLY A 32 -8.30 -7.49 -0.52
N PHE A 33 -9.63 -7.32 -0.48
CA PHE A 33 -10.21 -6.00 -0.26
C PHE A 33 -9.88 -5.44 1.12
N ILE A 34 -9.81 -6.29 2.15
CA ILE A 34 -9.48 -5.85 3.51
C ILE A 34 -8.09 -5.20 3.50
N CYS A 35 -7.10 -5.80 2.82
CA CYS A 35 -5.76 -5.24 2.78
C CYS A 35 -5.64 -3.94 1.96
N MET A 36 -6.57 -3.68 1.04
CA MET A 36 -6.65 -2.46 0.24
C MET A 36 -7.42 -1.34 0.96
N ILE A 37 -8.50 -1.69 1.64
CA ILE A 37 -9.36 -0.76 2.39
C ILE A 37 -8.67 -0.32 3.69
N PHE A 38 -7.99 -1.22 4.38
CA PHE A 38 -7.34 -0.92 5.67
C PHE A 38 -6.32 0.24 5.63
N PRO A 39 -5.35 0.31 4.68
CA PRO A 39 -4.47 1.47 4.56
C PRO A 39 -5.21 2.76 4.26
N MET A 40 -6.27 2.70 3.44
CA MET A 40 -7.10 3.86 3.10
C MET A 40 -7.86 4.37 4.32
N TYR A 41 -8.53 3.46 5.04
CA TYR A 41 -9.25 3.74 6.27
C TYR A 41 -8.35 4.39 7.32
N GLN A 42 -7.14 3.86 7.48
CA GLN A 42 -6.19 4.37 8.46
C GLN A 42 -5.57 5.72 8.05
N ALA A 43 -5.45 6.00 6.75
CA ALA A 43 -5.03 7.31 6.25
C ALA A 43 -6.11 8.38 6.46
N ILE A 44 -7.39 8.04 6.27
CA ILE A 44 -8.52 8.95 6.51
C ILE A 44 -8.64 9.30 8.01
N ARG A 45 -8.39 8.35 8.92
CA ARG A 45 -8.32 8.61 10.38
C ARG A 45 -7.12 9.45 10.83
N GLY A 46 -6.39 10.10 9.91
CA GLY A 46 -5.25 10.97 10.21
C GLY A 46 -3.98 10.23 10.61
N ARG A 47 -3.95 8.89 10.57
CA ARG A 47 -2.76 8.11 10.93
C ARG A 47 -1.74 7.95 9.80
N GLY A 48 -1.92 8.65 8.68
CA GLY A 48 -0.91 8.81 7.64
C GLY A 48 -0.26 7.50 7.16
N LYS A 49 1.07 7.50 6.98
CA LYS A 49 1.83 6.35 6.50
C LYS A 49 2.09 5.25 7.55
N ILE A 50 1.39 5.26 8.70
CA ILE A 50 1.62 4.28 9.78
C ILE A 50 1.37 2.85 9.29
N HIS A 51 0.33 2.63 8.47
CA HIS A 51 0.02 1.30 7.94
C HIS A 51 1.17 0.77 7.08
N CYS A 52 1.63 1.61 6.14
CA CYS A 52 2.74 1.27 5.25
C CYS A 52 4.06 1.02 6.02
N SER A 53 4.25 1.65 7.19
CA SER A 53 5.50 1.56 7.96
C SER A 53 5.48 0.51 9.09
N HIS A 54 4.32 0.20 9.67
CA HIS A 54 4.20 -0.64 10.87
C HIS A 54 3.34 -1.90 10.69
N TYR A 55 2.48 -1.97 9.67
CA TYR A 55 1.49 -3.04 9.51
C TYR A 55 1.48 -3.71 8.14
N CYS A 56 2.16 -3.12 7.14
CA CYS A 56 2.08 -3.57 5.76
C CYS A 56 2.66 -5.00 5.61
N PRO A 57 1.81 -6.00 5.33
CA PRO A 57 2.23 -7.39 5.38
C PRO A 57 3.21 -7.73 4.25
N ARG A 58 3.09 -7.07 3.08
CA ARG A 58 4.08 -7.16 1.98
C ARG A 58 5.42 -6.50 2.33
N GLY A 59 5.40 -5.34 3.00
CA GLY A 59 6.61 -4.63 3.38
C GLY A 59 7.42 -5.40 4.44
N SER A 60 6.70 -6.11 5.32
CA SER A 60 7.25 -7.07 6.27
C SER A 60 7.89 -8.27 5.55
N LEU A 61 7.20 -8.84 4.54
CA LEU A 61 7.71 -9.95 3.75
C LEU A 61 9.02 -9.59 3.05
N LEU A 62 9.06 -8.49 2.30
CA LEU A 62 10.29 -8.07 1.63
C LEU A 62 11.42 -7.71 2.62
N GLY A 63 11.09 -7.04 3.74
CA GLY A 63 12.09 -6.66 4.74
C GLY A 63 12.75 -7.85 5.44
N ASN A 64 12.03 -8.97 5.59
CA ASN A 64 12.54 -10.16 6.29
C ASN A 64 13.14 -11.20 5.31
N PHE A 65 12.50 -11.44 4.16
CA PHE A 65 12.97 -12.44 3.18
C PHE A 65 14.11 -11.91 2.30
N LEU A 66 13.99 -10.70 1.78
CA LEU A 66 14.93 -10.20 0.78
C LEU A 66 16.18 -9.55 1.41
N LYS A 67 16.26 -9.43 2.74
CA LYS A 67 17.47 -8.96 3.43
C LYS A 67 18.69 -9.84 3.12
N TYR A 68 18.48 -11.11 2.81
CA TYR A 68 19.55 -12.07 2.53
C TYR A 68 19.95 -12.15 1.05
N ILE A 69 19.15 -11.57 0.13
CA ILE A 69 19.33 -11.72 -1.33
C ILE A 69 19.48 -10.37 -2.04
N SER A 70 19.12 -9.25 -1.40
CA SER A 70 19.12 -7.94 -2.06
C SER A 70 20.52 -7.42 -2.37
N LEU A 71 20.77 -6.94 -3.59
CA LEU A 71 22.04 -6.34 -4.03
C LEU A 71 22.29 -4.90 -3.51
N ASP A 72 21.55 -4.44 -2.49
CA ASP A 72 21.61 -3.10 -1.85
C ASP A 72 21.75 -1.86 -2.78
N TYR A 73 21.45 -1.98 -4.07
CA TYR A 73 21.51 -0.83 -4.97
C TYR A 73 20.49 0.24 -4.58
N ASN A 74 20.90 1.50 -4.71
CA ASN A 74 20.05 2.64 -4.46
C ASN A 74 19.04 2.83 -5.60
N LEU A 75 17.80 3.17 -5.23
CA LEU A 75 16.74 3.35 -6.20
C LEU A 75 17.02 4.57 -7.09
N PRO A 76 16.97 4.44 -8.43
CA PRO A 76 17.26 5.55 -9.34
C PRO A 76 16.27 6.71 -9.11
N LYS A 77 16.78 7.94 -9.21
CA LYS A 77 16.02 9.17 -8.96
C LYS A 77 14.76 9.28 -9.85
N SER A 78 14.82 8.70 -11.06
CA SER A 78 13.71 8.68 -12.02
C SER A 78 12.45 8.02 -11.44
N ILE A 79 12.57 6.81 -10.86
CA ILE A 79 11.45 6.06 -10.27
C ILE A 79 10.98 6.71 -8.95
N ARG A 80 11.88 7.42 -8.24
CA ARG A 80 11.56 8.12 -7.00
C ARG A 80 10.79 9.45 -7.23
N SER A 81 10.77 9.96 -8.46
CA SER A 81 10.11 11.22 -8.83
C SER A 81 8.61 11.24 -8.53
N LYS A 82 8.05 12.43 -8.27
CA LYS A 82 6.60 12.62 -8.07
C LYS A 82 5.80 12.20 -9.31
N THR A 83 6.33 12.49 -10.50
CA THR A 83 5.69 12.14 -11.77
C THR A 83 5.60 10.62 -11.95
N ALA A 84 6.69 9.89 -11.72
CA ALA A 84 6.70 8.43 -11.80
C ALA A 84 5.70 7.78 -10.83
N LYS A 85 5.61 8.30 -9.60
CA LYS A 85 4.63 7.81 -8.61
C LYS A 85 3.18 8.09 -9.01
N ASN A 86 2.91 9.26 -9.59
CA ASN A 86 1.58 9.60 -10.08
C ASN A 86 1.19 8.73 -11.28
N ILE A 87 2.10 8.51 -12.23
CA ILE A 87 1.88 7.62 -13.38
C ILE A 87 1.58 6.21 -12.90
N LEU A 88 2.38 5.66 -11.98
CA LEU A 88 2.17 4.31 -11.45
C LEU A 88 0.84 4.21 -10.68
N LEU A 89 0.48 5.24 -9.90
CA LEU A 89 -0.80 5.28 -9.19
C LEU A 89 -1.97 5.26 -10.16
N THR A 90 -1.96 6.12 -11.18
CA THR A 90 -3.03 6.18 -12.19
C THR A 90 -3.15 4.86 -12.94
N LEU A 91 -2.02 4.28 -13.38
CA LEU A 91 -2.01 3.00 -14.08
C LEU A 91 -2.61 1.87 -13.24
N MET A 92 -2.24 1.79 -11.96
CA MET A 92 -2.77 0.77 -11.05
C MET A 92 -4.26 0.95 -10.78
N MET A 93 -4.74 2.20 -10.65
CA MET A 93 -6.17 2.49 -10.49
C MET A 93 -6.95 2.06 -11.73
N VAL A 94 -6.46 2.36 -12.93
CA VAL A 94 -7.09 1.98 -14.19
C VAL A 94 -7.17 0.45 -14.33
N VAL A 95 -6.07 -0.27 -14.10
CA VAL A 95 -6.03 -1.74 -14.20
C VAL A 95 -6.96 -2.39 -13.19
N PHE A 96 -7.02 -1.87 -11.96
CA PHE A 96 -7.93 -2.38 -10.93
C PHE A 96 -9.39 -2.13 -11.30
N SER A 97 -9.73 -0.92 -11.75
CA SER A 97 -11.07 -0.57 -12.22
C SER A 97 -11.51 -1.47 -13.37
N ILE A 98 -10.70 -1.63 -14.41
CA ILE A 98 -11.01 -2.51 -15.55
C ILE A 98 -11.21 -3.96 -15.09
N SER A 99 -10.36 -4.45 -14.18
CA SER A 99 -10.47 -5.80 -13.63
C SER A 99 -11.78 -5.99 -12.86
N LEU A 100 -12.23 -4.97 -12.12
CA LEU A 100 -13.47 -5.00 -11.37
C LEU A 100 -14.70 -4.94 -12.28
N PHE A 101 -14.69 -4.05 -13.29
CA PHE A 101 -15.73 -3.99 -14.31
C PHE A 101 -15.90 -5.32 -15.05
N LYS A 102 -14.80 -6.00 -15.39
CA LYS A 102 -14.85 -7.29 -16.08
C LYS A 102 -15.28 -8.45 -15.18
N ALA A 103 -15.09 -8.35 -13.88
CA ALA A 103 -15.52 -9.36 -12.91
C ALA A 103 -17.05 -9.37 -12.70
N GLY A 104 -17.72 -8.23 -12.88
CA GLY A 104 -19.16 -8.08 -12.62
C GLY A 104 -19.52 -8.34 -11.14
N PHE A 105 -20.71 -8.87 -10.88
CA PHE A 105 -21.19 -9.21 -9.52
C PHE A 105 -20.79 -10.62 -9.03
N ASN A 106 -19.99 -11.35 -9.80
CA ASN A 106 -19.61 -12.73 -9.46
C ASN A 106 -18.46 -12.76 -8.44
N VAL A 107 -18.77 -13.16 -7.20
CA VAL A 107 -17.81 -13.23 -6.09
C VAL A 107 -16.53 -14.03 -6.43
N LYS A 108 -16.66 -15.14 -7.18
CA LYS A 108 -15.51 -15.95 -7.63
C LYS A 108 -14.60 -15.20 -8.60
N ARG A 109 -15.16 -14.45 -9.56
CA ARG A 109 -14.38 -13.67 -10.54
C ARG A 109 -13.73 -12.46 -9.89
N ILE A 110 -14.42 -11.83 -8.95
CA ILE A 110 -13.90 -10.72 -8.15
C ILE A 110 -12.69 -11.19 -7.34
N GLY A 111 -12.84 -12.31 -6.61
CA GLY A 111 -11.76 -12.91 -5.83
C GLY A 111 -10.53 -13.22 -6.69
N LEU A 112 -10.73 -13.81 -7.86
CA LEU A 112 -9.66 -14.11 -8.81
C LEU A 112 -8.98 -12.84 -9.36
N ALA A 113 -9.76 -11.80 -9.67
CA ALA A 113 -9.23 -10.53 -10.17
C ALA A 113 -8.34 -9.84 -9.12
N VAL A 114 -8.80 -9.78 -7.87
CA VAL A 114 -8.03 -9.22 -6.74
C VAL A 114 -6.79 -10.05 -6.46
N PHE A 115 -6.92 -11.37 -6.43
CA PHE A 115 -5.79 -12.28 -6.24
C PHE A 115 -4.73 -12.09 -7.34
N ARG A 116 -5.13 -12.07 -8.61
CA ARG A 116 -4.22 -11.87 -9.75
C ARG A 116 -3.50 -10.53 -9.67
N PHE A 117 -4.22 -9.45 -9.35
CA PHE A 117 -3.62 -8.14 -9.17
C PHE A 117 -2.58 -8.14 -8.03
N MET A 118 -2.91 -8.78 -6.90
CA MET A 118 -2.03 -8.88 -5.75
C MET A 118 -0.79 -9.74 -6.05
N ALA A 119 -0.98 -10.89 -6.70
CA ALA A 119 0.09 -11.80 -7.10
C ALA A 119 1.08 -11.12 -8.06
N VAL A 120 0.58 -10.48 -9.12
CA VAL A 120 1.43 -9.72 -10.07
C VAL A 120 2.21 -8.63 -9.34
N SER A 121 1.55 -7.86 -8.47
CA SER A 121 2.24 -6.82 -7.70
C SER A 121 3.31 -7.40 -6.77
N SER A 122 3.10 -8.60 -6.21
CA SER A 122 4.04 -9.28 -5.33
C SER A 122 5.25 -9.80 -6.10
N ILE A 123 5.04 -10.39 -7.28
CA ILE A 123 6.11 -10.83 -8.18
C ILE A 123 7.00 -9.63 -8.55
N ILE A 124 6.40 -8.52 -9.00
CA ILE A 124 7.15 -7.29 -9.32
C ILE A 124 7.91 -6.78 -8.09
N SER A 125 7.30 -6.85 -6.90
CA SER A 125 7.93 -6.44 -5.64
C SER A 125 9.17 -7.29 -5.33
N VAL A 126 9.09 -8.61 -5.50
CA VAL A 126 10.19 -9.54 -5.27
C VAL A 126 11.32 -9.27 -6.25
N ILE A 127 11.01 -9.15 -7.55
CA ILE A 127 12.00 -8.83 -8.58
C ILE A 127 12.71 -7.51 -8.24
N MET A 128 11.96 -6.44 -7.95
CA MET A 128 12.56 -5.15 -7.59
C MET A 128 13.37 -5.20 -6.30
N GLY A 129 12.95 -5.99 -5.30
CA GLY A 129 13.68 -6.08 -4.04
C GLY A 129 14.92 -6.98 -4.09
N ILE A 130 15.08 -7.82 -5.12
CA ILE A 130 16.32 -8.57 -5.35
C ILE A 130 17.39 -7.62 -5.89
N PHE A 131 17.05 -6.77 -6.87
CA PHE A 131 18.00 -5.82 -7.45
C PHE A 131 18.28 -4.62 -6.55
N PHE A 132 17.26 -4.07 -5.89
CA PHE A 132 17.38 -2.87 -5.06
C PHE A 132 17.23 -3.19 -3.58
N LYS A 133 17.39 -2.18 -2.71
CA LYS A 133 17.08 -2.33 -1.28
C LYS A 133 15.72 -2.99 -1.02
N PRO A 134 15.59 -3.86 0.00
CA PRO A 134 14.39 -4.66 0.24
C PRO A 134 13.12 -3.82 0.50
N ARG A 135 13.25 -2.53 0.86
CA ARG A 135 12.11 -1.60 1.02
C ARG A 135 11.90 -0.62 -0.13
N SER A 136 12.61 -0.79 -1.24
CA SER A 136 12.53 0.10 -2.40
C SER A 136 11.12 0.19 -2.98
N TRP A 137 10.44 -0.95 -3.12
CA TRP A 137 9.05 -0.99 -3.59
C TRP A 137 8.08 -0.25 -2.67
N CYS A 138 8.33 -0.25 -1.36
CA CYS A 138 7.51 0.49 -0.40
C CYS A 138 7.62 2.02 -0.58
N GLN A 139 8.74 2.53 -1.13
CA GLN A 139 8.90 3.96 -1.40
C GLN A 139 8.16 4.44 -2.65
N VAL A 140 7.90 3.53 -3.59
CA VAL A 140 7.22 3.80 -4.87
C VAL A 140 5.77 3.30 -4.86
N CYS A 141 5.39 2.52 -3.85
CA CYS A 141 4.08 1.93 -3.70
C CYS A 141 2.93 2.92 -3.97
N PRO A 142 1.99 2.59 -4.86
CA PRO A 142 0.85 3.45 -5.16
C PRO A 142 0.01 3.72 -3.92
N MET A 143 -0.23 2.72 -3.07
CA MET A 143 -0.97 2.88 -1.81
C MET A 143 -0.22 3.76 -0.80
N GLY A 144 1.11 3.62 -0.70
CA GLY A 144 1.93 4.47 0.16
C GLY A 144 2.01 5.92 -0.32
N HIS A 145 1.94 6.12 -1.65
CA HIS A 145 1.87 7.44 -2.27
C HIS A 145 0.49 8.08 -2.08
N ALA A 146 -0.59 7.34 -2.36
CA ALA A 146 -1.98 7.78 -2.17
C ALA A 146 -2.26 8.19 -0.72
N THR A 147 -1.91 7.34 0.26
CA THR A 147 -2.05 7.66 1.69
C THR A 147 -1.17 8.85 2.11
N GLY A 148 -0.02 9.04 1.45
CA GLY A 148 0.83 10.21 1.62
C GLY A 148 0.19 11.50 1.10
N LEU A 149 -0.47 11.45 -0.05
CA LEU A 149 -1.22 12.57 -0.62
C LEU A 149 -2.42 12.93 0.26
N ILE A 150 -3.18 11.93 0.72
CA ILE A 150 -4.33 12.13 1.62
C ILE A 150 -3.88 12.83 2.90
N LYS A 151 -2.78 12.39 3.53
CA LYS A 151 -2.25 13.07 4.71
C LYS A 151 -1.91 14.54 4.43
N GLN A 152 -1.25 14.85 3.31
CA GLN A 152 -0.91 16.23 2.98
C GLN A 152 -2.16 17.11 2.80
N SER A 153 -3.22 16.57 2.20
CA SER A 153 -4.50 17.26 2.06
C SER A 153 -5.17 17.48 3.42
N MET A 154 -5.16 16.48 4.30
CA MET A 154 -5.71 16.58 5.65
C MET A 154 -4.93 17.60 6.50
N ASP A 155 -3.60 17.56 6.52
CA ASP A 155 -2.76 18.50 7.27
C ASP A 155 -2.98 19.95 6.79
N LYS A 156 -3.19 20.17 5.48
CA LYS A 156 -3.53 21.50 4.94
C LYS A 156 -4.90 21.98 5.42
N ASN A 157 -5.90 21.08 5.42
CA ASN A 157 -7.25 21.41 5.90
C ASN A 157 -7.26 21.71 7.40
N THR A 158 -6.52 20.94 8.22
CA THR A 158 -6.37 21.20 9.66
C THR A 158 -5.72 22.56 9.92
N LYS A 159 -4.59 22.87 9.26
CA LYS A 159 -3.94 24.18 9.41
C LYS A 159 -4.83 25.34 8.99
N LYS A 160 -5.64 25.16 7.94
CA LYS A 160 -6.62 26.16 7.49
C LYS A 160 -7.70 26.37 8.54
N ALA A 161 -8.23 25.29 9.14
CA ALA A 161 -9.21 25.36 10.22
C ALA A 161 -8.63 26.05 11.47
N GLU A 162 -7.41 25.70 11.89
CA GLU A 162 -6.72 26.36 13.01
C GLU A 162 -6.51 27.85 12.78
N LYS A 163 -6.16 28.25 11.54
CA LYS A 163 -6.02 29.66 11.17
C LYS A 163 -7.34 30.42 11.30
N ILE A 164 -8.45 29.84 10.80
CA ILE A 164 -9.79 30.44 10.89
C ILE A 164 -10.25 30.54 12.35
N THR A 165 -10.02 29.52 13.17
CA THR A 165 -10.34 29.55 14.61
C THR A 165 -9.51 30.60 15.35
N LYS A 166 -8.25 30.80 14.98
CA LYS A 166 -7.38 31.81 15.58
C LYS A 166 -7.83 33.23 15.20
N GLU A 167 -8.20 33.47 13.94
CA GLU A 167 -8.74 34.76 13.50
C GLU A 167 -10.08 35.08 14.18
N ARG A 168 -10.96 34.09 14.38
CA ARG A 168 -12.22 34.25 15.14
C ARG A 168 -12.05 34.50 16.64
N LYS A 169 -10.89 34.22 17.23
CA LYS A 169 -10.61 34.51 18.66
C LYS A 169 -10.02 35.90 18.88
N ILE A 170 -9.61 36.59 17.81
CA ILE A 170 -8.95 37.90 17.85
C ILE A 170 -9.95 39.02 17.51
N ALA A 171 -11.03 38.69 16.80
CA ALA A 171 -12.20 39.55 16.61
C ALA A 171 -13.18 39.42 17.78
#